data_AF-A0AA36J1T1-F1
#
_entry.id   AF-A0AA36J1T1-F1
#
_cell.length_a   1.000
_cell.length_b   1.000
_cell.length_c   1.000
_cell.angle_alpha   90.00
_cell.angle_beta   90.00
_cell.angle_gamma   90.00
#
_symmetry.space_group_name_H-M   'P 1'
#
loop_
_entity.id
_entity.type
_entity.pdbx_description
1 polymer ?
#
loop_
_entity_poly.entity_id
_entity_poly.type
_entity_poly.pdbx_seq_one_letter_code
_entity_poly.pdbx_strand_id
1 'polypeptide(L)'
;MMGPDMEAREVSTGNARGKILKLCFLGVLGAALLAIAALGGTTPAPALMRSFGSASSSPSPLLGDGSAVDWWFAFKGNTAAFPQCSSKLTCAFGGSPTPKDYSLQYVLSYGKSGKTSEMQLHTDCLGNAKDPLAQTFAQVYSGQAPNFVVWNDQFYDDPNLNVDPPCPGYCKGPWGHSKGVMAWGDDGTGFVLQVTTPDWPGSGTHEHPRKRGNTLGCCQDDNVLVSQHFFAVKLATPQDTLAVLQSLQRASVATDPSNPEIVKLTSGPSELTNAAKQLGRQVKDVEPLLSQLSIRTSQSQVHLIAKPSALNVPPWHMVSSLLQVPLRTATWWAHPQINSTKKAFQPGCWHSELKPPLEVQVALSGQWAGKTFSFRGLASPDANHAKMAHSMDGSNLAVLADMNQQGMLSDDGSKEGCSTSQNGRGGLFFVLQDSTLHDGLAKLLTGDTADYAGGSPSPSPSPSPSPSPSPSPSPSPSPTGCGGAGVKWNTCKASGCKYVKKENAEACGVPGYGCFPEKSLKAGCPESLEEIHK
;
A
#
# COMPACT_ATOMS: atom_id res chain seq x y z
N MET A 1 -30.64 41.80 44.38
CA MET A 1 -29.28 42.11 43.87
C MET A 1 -29.35 42.00 42.36
N MET A 2 -29.04 43.11 41.70
CA MET A 2 -29.30 43.44 40.28
C MET A 2 -28.88 42.30 39.34
N GLY A 3 -29.62 41.86 38.34
CA GLY A 3 -30.66 42.50 37.53
C GLY A 3 -30.15 42.62 36.07
N PRO A 4 -30.98 42.37 35.03
CA PRO A 4 -30.56 41.57 33.86
C PRO A 4 -30.69 42.29 32.50
N ASP A 5 -30.40 41.51 31.45
CA ASP A 5 -31.00 41.45 30.10
C ASP A 5 -30.77 42.52 29.01
N MET A 6 -30.47 41.95 27.83
CA MET A 6 -30.89 42.23 26.45
C MET A 6 -31.16 43.67 25.98
N GLU A 7 -30.63 44.03 24.80
CA GLU A 7 -31.49 44.23 23.62
C GLU A 7 -30.69 44.35 22.31
N ALA A 8 -31.31 43.88 21.23
CA ALA A 8 -30.92 44.08 19.84
C ALA A 8 -31.95 44.98 19.14
N ARG A 9 -31.53 45.78 18.15
CA ARG A 9 -32.34 46.36 17.03
C ARG A 9 -31.39 47.09 16.07
N GLU A 10 -31.24 46.63 14.82
CA GLU A 10 -32.00 46.92 13.59
C GLU A 10 -31.62 48.21 12.81
N VAL A 11 -31.21 47.95 11.55
CA VAL A 11 -31.51 48.65 10.27
C VAL A 11 -30.99 50.09 10.04
N SER A 12 -30.16 50.29 9.00
CA SER A 12 -30.57 50.90 7.71
C SER A 12 -29.44 51.49 6.85
N THR A 13 -29.57 51.27 5.53
CA THR A 13 -29.17 52.12 4.37
C THR A 13 -27.71 52.41 4.02
N GLY A 14 -27.37 52.26 2.74
CA GLY A 14 -26.24 52.98 2.13
C GLY A 14 -25.66 52.37 0.85
N ASN A 15 -26.38 52.52 -0.26
CA ASN A 15 -25.95 52.16 -1.62
C ASN A 15 -24.99 53.24 -2.18
N ALA A 16 -23.83 52.90 -2.77
CA ALA A 16 -23.24 53.66 -3.88
C ALA A 16 -22.05 52.95 -4.57
N ARG A 17 -22.23 52.75 -5.87
CA ARG A 17 -21.25 52.42 -6.91
C ARG A 17 -20.14 53.48 -7.03
N GLY A 18 -18.94 53.08 -7.49
CA GLY A 18 -18.12 53.99 -8.33
C GLY A 18 -16.61 53.80 -8.37
N LYS A 19 -16.15 53.03 -9.38
CA LYS A 19 -15.00 53.30 -10.29
C LYS A 19 -13.58 53.54 -9.74
N ILE A 20 -12.71 52.55 -10.01
CA ILE A 20 -11.48 52.59 -10.84
C ILE A 20 -10.67 53.90 -10.86
N LEU A 21 -9.41 53.83 -10.40
CA LEU A 21 -8.30 54.55 -11.04
C LEU A 21 -7.00 53.73 -10.97
N LYS A 22 -6.46 53.40 -12.15
CA LYS A 22 -5.11 52.87 -12.37
C LYS A 22 -4.08 53.98 -12.15
N LEU A 23 -3.00 53.70 -11.42
CA LEU A 23 -1.76 54.48 -11.53
C LEU A 23 -0.67 53.61 -12.17
N CYS A 24 -0.27 53.99 -13.38
CA CYS A 24 1.03 53.70 -13.95
C CYS A 24 1.94 54.91 -13.66
N PHE A 25 3.16 54.69 -13.19
CA PHE A 25 4.26 55.62 -13.44
C PHE A 25 5.54 54.84 -13.71
N LEU A 26 6.09 55.08 -14.90
CA LEU A 26 7.40 54.68 -15.37
C LEU A 26 8.41 55.80 -15.02
N GLY A 27 9.63 55.39 -14.66
CA GLY A 27 10.88 56.07 -15.01
C GLY A 27 11.33 57.24 -14.13
N VAL A 28 12.57 57.16 -13.63
CA VAL A 28 13.75 57.80 -14.24
C VAL A 28 15.01 57.44 -13.43
N LEU A 29 16.05 57.03 -14.17
CA LEU A 29 17.44 56.85 -13.72
C LEU A 29 18.06 58.19 -13.28
N GLY A 30 18.86 58.16 -12.21
CA GLY A 30 19.80 59.23 -11.86
C GLY A 30 21.08 58.65 -11.28
N ALA A 31 22.12 58.56 -12.11
CA ALA A 31 23.48 58.25 -11.70
C ALA A 31 24.16 59.53 -11.19
N ALA A 32 24.85 59.46 -10.05
CA ALA A 32 25.78 60.48 -9.62
C ALA A 32 27.09 59.82 -9.17
N LEU A 33 28.15 60.04 -9.96
CA LEU A 33 29.53 59.82 -9.57
C LEU A 33 29.91 60.87 -8.50
N LEU A 34 30.53 60.42 -7.42
CA LEU A 34 31.41 61.27 -6.62
C LEU A 34 32.73 60.53 -6.39
N ALA A 35 33.81 61.13 -6.89
CA ALA A 35 35.19 60.75 -6.62
C ALA A 35 35.68 61.50 -5.39
N ILE A 36 36.23 60.80 -4.39
CA ILE A 36 37.08 61.38 -3.36
C ILE A 36 38.29 60.46 -3.17
N ALA A 37 39.48 61.05 -3.30
CA ALA A 37 40.76 60.42 -3.13
C ALA A 37 41.19 60.36 -1.65
N ALA A 38 41.67 59.17 -1.28
CA ALA A 38 42.71 58.79 -0.31
C ALA A 38 43.07 59.70 0.88
N LEU A 39 42.93 59.16 2.10
CA LEU A 39 43.94 59.22 3.16
C LEU A 39 43.98 57.88 3.91
N GLY A 40 45.20 57.43 4.23
CA GLY A 40 45.53 56.08 4.68
C GLY A 40 45.11 55.72 6.11
N GLY A 41 45.01 54.41 6.32
CA GLY A 41 44.77 53.77 7.61
C GLY A 41 44.53 52.28 7.42
N THR A 42 45.60 51.49 7.44
CA THR A 42 45.54 50.02 7.36
C THR A 42 45.05 49.44 8.68
N THR A 43 43.77 49.09 8.75
CA THR A 43 43.23 48.11 9.70
C THR A 43 42.67 46.93 8.90
N PRO A 44 42.98 45.67 9.25
CA PRO A 44 42.43 44.53 8.55
C PRO A 44 40.95 44.39 8.94
N ALA A 45 40.06 44.77 8.02
CA ALA A 45 38.65 44.43 8.13
C ALA A 45 38.52 42.89 8.09
N PRO A 46 37.72 42.28 8.97
CA PRO A 46 37.47 40.85 8.89
C PRO A 46 36.73 40.60 7.57
N ALA A 47 37.38 39.86 6.67
CA ALA A 47 36.73 39.32 5.49
C ALA A 47 35.54 38.50 5.97
N LEU A 48 34.33 39.04 5.83
CA LEU A 48 33.11 38.25 5.87
C LEU A 48 33.21 37.30 4.68
N MET A 49 33.84 36.14 4.87
CA MET A 49 33.59 34.98 4.05
C MET A 49 32.11 34.66 4.25
N ARG A 50 31.26 35.23 3.39
CA ARG A 50 29.99 34.60 3.05
C ARG A 50 30.38 33.28 2.40
N SER A 51 30.53 32.26 3.24
CA SER A 51 30.30 30.89 2.84
C SER A 51 28.92 30.89 2.20
N PHE A 52 28.89 30.96 0.87
CA PHE A 52 27.78 30.42 0.12
C PHE A 52 27.87 28.91 0.34
N GLY A 53 27.46 28.47 1.53
CA GLY A 53 27.08 27.09 1.72
C GLY A 53 26.02 26.84 0.66
N SER A 54 26.36 26.02 -0.32
CA SER A 54 25.34 25.37 -1.15
C SER A 54 24.35 24.79 -0.16
N ALA A 55 23.17 25.41 -0.03
CA ALA A 55 22.09 24.83 0.73
C ALA A 55 21.84 23.49 0.03
N SER A 56 22.37 22.41 0.60
CA SER A 56 22.09 21.07 0.14
C SER A 56 20.57 20.96 0.19
N SER A 57 19.92 20.95 -0.96
CA SER A 57 18.47 20.86 -1.02
C SER A 57 18.07 19.58 -0.32
N SER A 58 17.21 19.69 0.70
CA SER A 58 16.78 18.54 1.47
C SER A 58 16.23 17.43 0.56
N PRO A 59 16.50 16.15 0.87
CA PRO A 59 16.07 15.04 0.03
C PRO A 59 14.56 15.10 -0.25
N SER A 60 14.13 14.68 -1.44
CA SER A 60 12.71 14.70 -1.80
C SER A 60 12.32 13.52 -2.69
N PRO A 61 11.03 13.14 -2.78
CA PRO A 61 10.59 12.19 -3.80
C PRO A 61 10.85 12.78 -5.20
N LEU A 62 11.54 12.02 -6.05
CA LEU A 62 11.88 12.43 -7.41
C LEU A 62 11.20 11.53 -8.46
N LEU A 63 10.88 12.10 -9.62
CA LEU A 63 10.55 11.34 -10.83
C LEU A 63 11.82 10.96 -11.60
N GLY A 64 11.67 10.16 -12.66
CA GLY A 64 12.78 9.67 -13.48
C GLY A 64 13.63 10.75 -14.16
N ASP A 65 13.08 11.95 -14.37
CA ASP A 65 13.79 13.12 -14.89
C ASP A 65 14.48 13.96 -13.79
N GLY A 66 14.43 13.50 -12.54
CA GLY A 66 14.97 14.20 -11.38
C GLY A 66 14.06 15.31 -10.82
N SER A 67 12.86 15.50 -11.38
CA SER A 67 11.95 16.52 -10.88
C SER A 67 11.33 16.11 -9.54
N ALA A 68 11.34 17.03 -8.58
CA ALA A 68 10.71 16.81 -7.27
C ALA A 68 9.18 16.82 -7.37
N VAL A 69 8.56 15.94 -6.59
CA VAL A 69 7.10 15.79 -6.45
C VAL A 69 6.72 15.68 -4.98
N ASP A 70 5.44 15.86 -4.67
CA ASP A 70 4.94 15.77 -3.30
C ASP A 70 4.83 14.31 -2.86
N TRP A 71 4.46 13.43 -3.79
CA TRP A 71 4.47 11.98 -3.61
C TRP A 71 4.47 11.27 -4.97
N TRP A 72 4.89 10.01 -4.99
CA TRP A 72 4.68 9.11 -6.12
C TRP A 72 4.34 7.70 -5.63
N PHE A 73 3.55 6.98 -6.42
CA PHE A 73 3.16 5.59 -6.22
C PHE A 73 3.52 4.79 -7.47
N ALA A 74 4.20 3.65 -7.28
CA ALA A 74 4.48 2.70 -8.33
C ALA A 74 3.96 1.31 -7.97
N PHE A 75 3.12 0.73 -8.83
CA PHE A 75 2.74 -0.68 -8.79
C PHE A 75 3.54 -1.45 -9.84
N LYS A 76 4.48 -2.29 -9.39
CA LYS A 76 5.24 -3.19 -10.24
C LYS A 76 4.42 -4.45 -10.50
N GLY A 77 4.12 -4.76 -11.76
CA GLY A 77 3.33 -5.93 -12.13
C GLY A 77 4.10 -7.25 -11.95
N ASN A 78 3.38 -8.38 -11.88
CA ASN A 78 3.99 -9.71 -11.83
C ASN A 78 4.53 -10.16 -13.19
N THR A 79 5.38 -11.18 -13.20
CA THR A 79 6.07 -11.65 -14.42
C THR A 79 5.12 -12.34 -15.39
N ALA A 80 4.07 -13.00 -14.92
CA ALA A 80 3.11 -13.66 -15.80
C ALA A 80 2.38 -12.67 -16.72
N ALA A 81 1.95 -11.52 -16.18
CA ALA A 81 1.27 -10.50 -16.98
C ALA A 81 2.24 -9.47 -17.60
N PHE A 82 3.33 -9.12 -16.92
CA PHE A 82 4.25 -8.06 -17.33
C PHE A 82 5.69 -8.55 -17.46
N PRO A 83 5.97 -9.56 -18.30
CA PRO A 83 7.30 -10.16 -18.37
C PRO A 83 8.33 -9.17 -18.89
N GLN A 84 9.49 -9.14 -18.24
CA GLN A 84 10.66 -8.33 -18.57
C GLN A 84 10.36 -6.84 -18.61
N CYS A 85 11.38 -6.00 -18.71
CA CYS A 85 11.25 -4.57 -18.97
C CYS A 85 12.18 -4.19 -20.11
N SER A 86 11.94 -3.03 -20.72
CA SER A 86 12.63 -2.60 -21.93
C SER A 86 14.06 -2.10 -21.70
N SER A 87 14.41 -1.68 -20.48
CA SER A 87 15.77 -1.22 -20.14
C SER A 87 16.64 -2.34 -19.58
N LYS A 88 17.97 -2.18 -19.69
CA LYS A 88 18.92 -3.14 -19.12
C LYS A 88 19.14 -2.83 -17.65
N LEU A 89 19.05 -3.85 -16.79
CA LEU A 89 19.44 -3.75 -15.38
C LEU A 89 20.92 -3.38 -15.25
N THR A 90 21.19 -2.26 -14.57
CA THR A 90 22.54 -1.75 -14.34
C THR A 90 23.12 -2.11 -12.97
N CYS A 91 22.26 -2.55 -12.03
CA CYS A 91 22.63 -2.77 -10.63
C CYS A 91 23.33 -1.56 -9.99
N ALA A 92 22.79 -0.37 -10.23
CA ALA A 92 23.39 0.93 -9.86
C ALA A 92 23.74 1.08 -8.37
N PHE A 93 23.09 0.32 -7.50
CA PHE A 93 23.30 0.34 -6.05
C PHE A 93 24.03 -0.92 -5.54
N GLY A 94 24.60 -1.72 -6.44
CA GLY A 94 25.30 -2.96 -6.13
C GLY A 94 24.46 -4.22 -6.34
N GLY A 95 25.14 -5.36 -6.27
CA GLY A 95 24.60 -6.68 -6.60
C GLY A 95 24.92 -7.11 -8.02
N SER A 96 24.22 -8.13 -8.51
CA SER A 96 24.33 -8.62 -9.89
C SER A 96 22.95 -9.06 -10.36
N PRO A 97 22.61 -8.94 -11.66
CA PRO A 97 21.28 -9.29 -12.14
C PRO A 97 20.94 -10.75 -11.80
N THR A 98 19.81 -10.97 -11.15
CA THR A 98 19.26 -12.29 -10.81
C THR A 98 17.93 -12.48 -11.57
N PRO A 99 17.48 -13.72 -11.84
CA PRO A 99 17.55 -14.58 -13.05
C PRO A 99 16.77 -14.13 -14.34
N LYS A 100 16.59 -15.04 -15.33
CA LYS A 100 15.97 -14.84 -16.66
C LYS A 100 14.49 -14.36 -16.66
N ASP A 101 13.74 -14.67 -15.62
CA ASP A 101 12.29 -14.45 -15.54
C ASP A 101 11.97 -13.47 -14.41
N TYR A 102 11.70 -12.22 -14.79
CA TYR A 102 11.41 -11.13 -13.87
C TYR A 102 10.42 -10.14 -14.51
N SER A 103 9.83 -9.27 -13.69
CA SER A 103 9.07 -8.10 -14.13
C SER A 103 9.50 -6.90 -13.33
N LEU A 104 9.85 -5.82 -14.02
CA LEU A 104 10.04 -4.50 -13.42
C LEU A 104 9.24 -3.42 -14.14
N GLN A 105 8.32 -3.81 -15.04
CA GLN A 105 7.35 -2.86 -15.57
C GLN A 105 6.44 -2.41 -14.45
N TYR A 106 6.02 -1.15 -14.48
CA TYR A 106 5.32 -0.55 -13.38
C TYR A 106 4.26 0.45 -13.84
N VAL A 107 3.18 0.54 -13.08
CA VAL A 107 2.19 1.60 -13.23
C VAL A 107 2.54 2.72 -12.26
N LEU A 108 2.68 3.94 -12.76
CA LEU A 108 3.08 5.12 -12.01
C LEU A 108 1.92 6.13 -11.91
N SER A 109 1.74 6.70 -10.72
CA SER A 109 1.01 7.95 -10.51
C SER A 109 1.79 8.82 -9.52
N TYR A 110 1.64 10.13 -9.60
CA TYR A 110 2.34 11.07 -8.73
C TYR A 110 1.52 12.33 -8.50
N GLY A 111 1.74 12.94 -7.34
CA GLY A 111 1.16 14.21 -6.94
C GLY A 111 2.18 15.33 -6.99
N LYS A 112 1.82 16.46 -7.61
CA LYS A 112 2.64 17.67 -7.61
C LYS A 112 1.76 18.90 -7.48
N SER A 113 1.98 19.66 -6.41
CA SER A 113 1.29 20.91 -6.11
C SER A 113 -0.23 20.74 -6.11
N GLY A 114 -0.73 19.69 -5.42
CA GLY A 114 -2.15 19.38 -5.31
C GLY A 114 -2.81 18.85 -6.59
N LYS A 115 -2.03 18.47 -7.61
CA LYS A 115 -2.52 17.81 -8.82
C LYS A 115 -1.97 16.41 -8.92
N THR A 116 -2.79 15.47 -9.37
CA THR A 116 -2.43 14.06 -9.48
C THR A 116 -2.40 13.63 -10.94
N SER A 117 -1.36 12.90 -11.33
CA SER A 117 -1.29 12.29 -12.66
C SER A 117 -2.12 11.01 -12.70
N GLU A 118 -2.77 10.78 -13.83
CA GLU A 118 -3.39 9.48 -14.13
C GLU A 118 -2.36 8.36 -14.03
N MET A 119 -2.81 7.19 -13.59
CA MET A 119 -1.96 6.00 -13.55
C MET A 119 -1.56 5.57 -14.97
N GLN A 120 -0.25 5.48 -15.23
CA GLN A 120 0.31 5.15 -16.55
C GLN A 120 1.27 3.96 -16.47
N LEU A 121 1.23 3.07 -17.46
CA LEU A 121 2.16 1.95 -17.57
C LEU A 121 3.50 2.41 -18.14
N HIS A 122 4.57 2.10 -17.42
CA HIS A 122 5.96 2.24 -17.81
C HIS A 122 6.55 0.86 -18.07
N THR A 123 7.16 0.69 -19.24
CA THR A 123 7.73 -0.59 -19.68
C THR A 123 9.22 -0.72 -19.35
N ASP A 124 9.88 0.38 -19.01
CA ASP A 124 11.25 0.38 -18.49
C ASP A 124 11.32 -0.19 -17.07
N CYS A 125 12.52 -0.58 -16.64
CA CYS A 125 12.72 -1.24 -15.36
C CYS A 125 12.65 -0.25 -14.21
N LEU A 126 11.71 -0.45 -13.29
CA LEU A 126 11.69 0.24 -12.00
C LEU A 126 12.97 -0.06 -11.19
N GLY A 127 13.47 0.92 -10.45
CA GLY A 127 14.70 0.80 -9.66
C GLY A 127 15.99 0.83 -10.49
N ASN A 128 15.91 1.24 -11.76
CA ASN A 128 17.01 1.36 -12.69
C ASN A 128 17.17 2.81 -13.20
N ALA A 129 18.14 3.53 -12.62
CA ALA A 129 18.62 4.86 -13.00
C ALA A 129 17.57 5.97 -13.30
N LYS A 130 16.81 5.91 -14.39
CA LYS A 130 15.92 7.00 -14.85
C LYS A 130 14.45 6.78 -14.51
N ASP A 131 14.18 6.24 -13.33
CA ASP A 131 12.83 6.03 -12.80
C ASP A 131 12.68 6.66 -11.39
N PRO A 132 11.44 6.84 -10.90
CA PRO A 132 11.20 7.48 -9.61
C PRO A 132 11.86 6.78 -8.41
N LEU A 133 11.92 5.44 -8.41
CA LEU A 133 12.50 4.67 -7.32
C LEU A 133 14.01 4.88 -7.26
N ALA A 134 14.70 4.74 -8.41
CA ALA A 134 16.14 4.94 -8.47
C ALA A 134 16.55 6.38 -8.16
N GLN A 135 15.87 7.37 -8.72
CA GLN A 135 16.18 8.79 -8.49
C GLN A 135 15.97 9.17 -7.02
N THR A 136 14.88 8.69 -6.41
CA THR A 136 14.60 8.95 -4.98
C THR A 136 15.68 8.29 -4.10
N PHE A 137 15.98 7.02 -4.31
CA PHE A 137 16.93 6.27 -3.48
C PHE A 137 18.39 6.71 -3.69
N ALA A 138 18.75 7.20 -4.88
CA ALA A 138 20.11 7.67 -5.17
C ALA A 138 20.56 8.80 -4.22
N GLN A 139 19.65 9.67 -3.78
CA GLN A 139 19.96 10.74 -2.80
C GLN A 139 20.47 10.18 -1.46
N VAL A 140 20.03 8.97 -1.10
CA VAL A 140 20.48 8.26 0.10
C VAL A 140 21.80 7.56 -0.20
N TYR A 141 21.80 6.67 -1.20
CA TYR A 141 22.93 5.79 -1.49
C TYR A 141 24.21 6.54 -1.90
N SER A 142 24.08 7.69 -2.56
CA SER A 142 25.23 8.52 -2.94
C SER A 142 25.88 9.24 -1.76
N GLY A 143 25.31 9.15 -0.56
CA GLY A 143 25.78 9.84 0.65
C GLY A 143 25.38 11.32 0.75
N GLN A 144 24.55 11.82 -0.19
CA GLN A 144 24.12 13.23 -0.21
C GLN A 144 23.18 13.57 0.94
N ALA A 145 22.30 12.64 1.34
CA ALA A 145 21.47 12.81 2.51
C ALA A 145 22.33 12.92 3.78
N PRO A 146 22.18 14.00 4.58
CA PRO A 146 22.84 14.10 5.88
C PRO A 146 22.38 13.00 6.83
N ASN A 147 21.08 12.72 6.82
CA ASN A 147 20.48 11.71 7.67
C ASN A 147 19.63 10.71 6.88
N PHE A 148 19.72 9.44 7.25
CA PHE A 148 18.80 8.41 6.75
C PHE A 148 18.62 7.27 7.75
N VAL A 149 17.49 6.58 7.62
CA VAL A 149 17.20 5.30 8.27
C VAL A 149 16.62 4.34 7.23
N VAL A 150 17.26 3.17 7.09
CA VAL A 150 16.76 2.02 6.33
C VAL A 150 16.22 0.98 7.33
N TRP A 151 15.06 0.40 7.03
CA TRP A 151 14.46 -0.66 7.85
C TRP A 151 13.91 -1.77 6.97
N ASN A 152 14.01 -3.01 7.46
CA ASN A 152 13.49 -4.19 6.78
C ASN A 152 13.40 -5.35 7.78
N ASP A 153 12.28 -6.06 7.81
CA ASP A 153 12.15 -7.27 8.63
C ASP A 153 12.84 -8.50 8.03
N GLN A 154 13.36 -8.39 6.81
CA GLN A 154 13.93 -9.49 6.03
C GLN A 154 15.31 -9.14 5.46
N PHE A 155 16.25 -8.69 6.30
CA PHE A 155 17.64 -8.44 5.89
C PHE A 155 18.48 -9.70 5.68
N TYR A 156 18.06 -10.86 6.22
CA TYR A 156 18.78 -12.14 6.06
C TYR A 156 20.24 -12.09 6.52
N ASP A 157 20.47 -11.51 7.71
CA ASP A 157 21.77 -11.29 8.36
C ASP A 157 22.79 -10.43 7.57
N ASP A 158 22.36 -9.71 6.54
CA ASP A 158 23.20 -8.75 5.79
C ASP A 158 22.38 -7.48 5.57
N PRO A 159 22.51 -6.39 6.35
CA PRO A 159 23.30 -6.33 7.57
C PRO A 159 22.73 -7.23 8.68
N ASN A 160 23.62 -7.62 9.58
CA ASN A 160 23.22 -8.18 10.86
C ASN A 160 22.74 -7.05 11.78
N LEU A 161 21.61 -7.25 12.46
CA LEU A 161 20.97 -6.22 13.27
C LEU A 161 21.25 -6.42 14.77
N ASN A 162 21.70 -5.36 15.44
CA ASN A 162 21.70 -5.29 16.90
C ASN A 162 20.40 -4.65 17.43
N VAL A 163 19.35 -5.47 17.53
CA VAL A 163 18.01 -5.04 17.97
C VAL A 163 17.55 -5.77 19.23
N ASP A 164 16.56 -5.21 19.90
CA ASP A 164 15.98 -5.76 21.13
C ASP A 164 14.47 -6.09 20.96
N PRO A 165 14.07 -7.38 21.00
CA PRO A 165 14.90 -8.58 21.15
C PRO A 165 15.64 -8.99 19.85
N PRO A 166 16.79 -9.67 19.93
CA PRO A 166 17.54 -10.09 18.74
C PRO A 166 16.72 -10.95 17.76
N CYS A 167 16.92 -10.76 16.46
CA CYS A 167 16.28 -11.54 15.40
C CYS A 167 17.30 -12.08 14.37
N PRO A 168 17.97 -13.21 14.64
CA PRO A 168 18.88 -13.83 13.68
C PRO A 168 18.13 -14.34 12.44
N GLY A 169 18.77 -14.25 11.28
CA GLY A 169 18.19 -14.48 9.97
C GLY A 169 17.27 -13.33 9.57
N TYR A 170 16.05 -13.33 10.11
CA TYR A 170 15.07 -12.31 9.81
C TYR A 170 14.12 -12.07 10.99
N CYS A 171 13.55 -10.88 11.06
CA CYS A 171 12.76 -10.39 12.17
C CYS A 171 11.30 -10.81 12.02
N LYS A 172 11.03 -12.03 12.50
CA LYS A 172 9.67 -12.59 12.61
C LYS A 172 8.80 -11.76 13.56
N GLY A 173 7.48 -11.99 13.50
CA GLY A 173 6.57 -11.44 14.50
C GLY A 173 7.06 -11.72 15.93
N PRO A 174 6.97 -10.75 16.85
CA PRO A 174 6.15 -9.54 16.76
C PRO A 174 6.85 -8.31 16.16
N TRP A 175 8.05 -8.45 15.56
CA TRP A 175 8.63 -7.33 14.78
C TRP A 175 7.68 -6.89 13.67
N GLY A 176 7.65 -5.59 13.40
CA GLY A 176 6.83 -5.01 12.35
C GLY A 176 7.11 -5.65 10.99
N HIS A 177 6.07 -5.89 10.19
CA HIS A 177 6.22 -6.37 8.81
C HIS A 177 6.45 -5.21 7.84
N SER A 178 7.43 -4.37 8.14
CA SER A 178 7.61 -3.07 7.49
C SER A 178 8.98 -2.98 6.82
N LYS A 179 9.01 -2.29 5.68
CA LYS A 179 10.24 -2.11 4.89
C LYS A 179 10.27 -0.74 4.23
N GLY A 180 11.45 -0.14 4.16
CA GLY A 180 11.62 1.12 3.48
C GLY A 180 12.85 1.88 3.88
N VAL A 181 12.87 3.14 3.47
CA VAL A 181 13.93 4.09 3.77
C VAL A 181 13.35 5.49 3.94
N MET A 182 13.89 6.27 4.87
CA MET A 182 13.60 7.68 5.00
C MET A 182 14.89 8.47 5.08
N ALA A 183 14.88 9.69 4.59
CA ALA A 183 16.04 10.57 4.57
C ALA A 183 15.62 12.02 4.76
N TRP A 184 16.44 12.79 5.48
CA TRP A 184 16.15 14.20 5.77
C TRP A 184 17.41 15.05 5.84
N GLY A 185 17.23 16.33 5.53
CA GLY A 185 18.26 17.36 5.56
C GLY A 185 18.46 17.99 6.95
N ASP A 186 19.35 18.97 7.02
CA ASP A 186 19.65 19.72 8.24
C ASP A 186 18.46 20.55 8.75
N ASP A 187 17.54 20.89 7.86
CA ASP A 187 16.29 21.58 8.18
C ASP A 187 15.21 20.63 8.71
N GLY A 188 15.47 19.32 8.79
CA GLY A 188 14.53 18.30 9.21
C GLY A 188 13.48 17.91 8.16
N THR A 189 13.53 18.44 6.94
CA THR A 189 12.64 18.08 5.84
C THR A 189 13.27 16.99 4.97
N GLY A 190 12.44 16.23 4.23
CA GLY A 190 12.92 15.00 3.61
C GLY A 190 11.89 14.22 2.81
N PHE A 191 12.08 12.90 2.78
CA PHE A 191 11.10 11.94 2.26
C PHE A 191 11.07 10.65 3.10
N VAL A 192 9.96 9.92 2.98
CA VAL A 192 9.86 8.51 3.36
C VAL A 192 9.45 7.69 2.14
N LEU A 193 10.06 6.52 1.95
CA LEU A 193 9.80 5.55 0.90
C LEU A 193 9.41 4.21 1.54
N GLN A 194 8.14 3.84 1.41
CA GLN A 194 7.58 2.54 1.79
C GLN A 194 7.69 1.54 0.63
N VAL A 195 8.05 0.30 0.94
CA VAL A 195 8.22 -0.77 -0.06
C VAL A 195 7.65 -2.10 0.45
N THR A 196 7.40 -3.03 -0.47
CA THR A 196 6.91 -4.39 -0.14
C THR A 196 7.89 -5.52 -0.48
N THR A 197 9.14 -5.13 -0.72
CA THR A 197 10.19 -5.95 -1.31
C THR A 197 11.05 -6.57 -0.20
N PRO A 198 11.07 -7.90 0.00
CA PRO A 198 12.06 -8.52 0.90
C PRO A 198 13.49 -8.14 0.48
N ASP A 199 14.44 -8.19 1.42
CA ASP A 199 15.87 -7.98 1.14
C ASP A 199 16.26 -6.58 0.59
N TRP A 200 15.29 -5.70 0.27
CA TRP A 200 15.50 -4.38 -0.32
C TRP A 200 14.53 -3.32 0.23
N PRO A 201 14.99 -2.08 0.53
CA PRO A 201 16.38 -1.65 0.55
C PRO A 201 17.15 -2.34 1.67
N GLY A 202 18.43 -2.61 1.41
CA GLY A 202 19.33 -3.32 2.31
C GLY A 202 20.41 -2.43 2.93
N SER A 203 20.90 -1.45 2.19
CA SER A 203 21.94 -0.51 2.63
C SER A 203 21.64 0.89 2.11
N GLY A 204 21.91 1.91 2.92
CA GLY A 204 21.70 3.32 2.58
C GLY A 204 22.94 4.03 2.05
N THR A 205 24.07 3.33 1.81
CA THR A 205 25.31 4.00 1.40
C THR A 205 26.21 3.11 0.55
N HIS A 206 26.88 3.72 -0.43
CA HIS A 206 27.94 3.08 -1.21
C HIS A 206 29.23 2.82 -0.43
N GLU A 207 29.44 3.51 0.69
CA GLU A 207 30.61 3.31 1.57
C GLU A 207 30.55 1.96 2.31
N HIS A 208 29.34 1.41 2.48
CA HIS A 208 29.10 0.13 3.12
C HIS A 208 28.21 -0.76 2.23
N PRO A 209 28.79 -1.33 1.16
CA PRO A 209 28.05 -2.16 0.21
C PRO A 209 27.69 -3.52 0.81
N ARG A 210 26.47 -4.00 0.49
CA ARG A 210 26.00 -5.34 0.88
C ARG A 210 26.53 -6.44 -0.01
N LYS A 211 26.70 -7.63 0.58
CA LYS A 211 27.07 -8.85 -0.15
C LYS A 211 25.90 -9.42 -0.93
N ARG A 212 24.67 -9.26 -0.41
CA ARG A 212 23.43 -9.74 -1.02
C ARG A 212 22.89 -8.84 -2.14
N GLY A 213 23.56 -7.74 -2.47
CA GLY A 213 23.09 -6.74 -3.43
C GLY A 213 22.17 -5.69 -2.79
N ASN A 214 21.92 -4.61 -3.53
CA ASN A 214 21.09 -3.51 -3.05
C ASN A 214 20.38 -2.74 -4.18
N THR A 215 20.25 -3.36 -5.35
CA THR A 215 19.42 -2.85 -6.46
C THR A 215 18.25 -3.80 -6.67
N LEU A 216 17.05 -3.27 -6.86
CA LEU A 216 15.88 -4.06 -7.24
C LEU A 216 16.16 -4.84 -8.55
N GLY A 217 16.03 -6.16 -8.52
CA GLY A 217 16.40 -7.09 -9.60
C GLY A 217 17.87 -7.52 -9.59
N CYS A 218 18.64 -7.06 -8.59
CA CYS A 218 20.03 -7.46 -8.36
C CYS A 218 20.30 -7.86 -6.91
N CYS A 219 19.26 -8.05 -6.10
CA CYS A 219 19.37 -8.64 -4.76
C CYS A 219 19.15 -10.16 -4.84
N GLN A 220 19.57 -10.87 -3.79
CA GLN A 220 19.40 -12.33 -3.71
C GLN A 220 17.94 -12.76 -3.53
N ASP A 221 17.15 -12.05 -2.73
CA ASP A 221 15.75 -12.39 -2.43
C ASP A 221 14.83 -11.16 -2.42
N ASP A 222 14.79 -10.41 -3.53
CA ASP A 222 13.88 -9.26 -3.69
C ASP A 222 12.54 -9.61 -4.35
N ASN A 223 12.34 -10.86 -4.76
CA ASN A 223 11.10 -11.35 -5.37
C ASN A 223 10.59 -10.49 -6.54
N VAL A 224 11.46 -9.98 -7.41
CA VAL A 224 11.03 -9.23 -8.61
C VAL A 224 10.15 -10.03 -9.58
N LEU A 225 10.00 -11.34 -9.37
CA LEU A 225 9.07 -12.18 -10.13
C LEU A 225 7.58 -11.88 -9.85
N VAL A 226 7.22 -11.38 -8.66
CA VAL A 226 5.82 -11.16 -8.21
C VAL A 226 5.45 -9.68 -8.21
N SER A 227 4.15 -9.33 -8.16
CA SER A 227 3.73 -7.93 -8.07
C SER A 227 4.20 -7.27 -6.77
N GLN A 228 4.59 -6.00 -6.80
CA GLN A 228 5.02 -5.22 -5.62
C GLN A 228 4.50 -3.79 -5.74
N HIS A 229 4.50 -3.05 -4.64
CA HIS A 229 4.33 -1.60 -4.70
C HIS A 229 5.38 -0.84 -3.90
N PHE A 230 5.53 0.42 -4.30
CA PHE A 230 6.46 1.40 -3.78
C PHE A 230 5.74 2.74 -3.65
N PHE A 231 5.97 3.44 -2.56
CA PHE A 231 5.35 4.74 -2.31
C PHE A 231 6.33 5.67 -1.64
N ALA A 232 6.58 6.83 -2.23
CA ALA A 232 7.33 7.89 -1.57
C ALA A 232 6.46 9.13 -1.35
N VAL A 233 6.60 9.75 -0.18
CA VAL A 233 5.95 11.02 0.15
C VAL A 233 6.95 11.97 0.78
N LYS A 234 6.82 13.24 0.44
CA LYS A 234 7.64 14.34 0.97
C LYS A 234 7.29 14.60 2.43
N LEU A 235 8.32 14.88 3.21
CA LEU A 235 8.24 15.34 4.60
C LEU A 235 8.56 16.83 4.56
N ALA A 236 7.53 17.68 4.47
CA ALA A 236 7.70 19.10 4.20
C ALA A 236 8.06 19.90 5.46
N THR A 237 7.97 19.29 6.64
CA THR A 237 8.34 19.91 7.91
C THR A 237 9.11 18.92 8.80
N PRO A 238 9.90 19.40 9.78
CA PRO A 238 10.45 18.55 10.84
C PRO A 238 9.39 17.72 11.57
N GLN A 239 8.18 18.26 11.73
CA GLN A 239 7.08 17.57 12.38
C GLN A 239 6.59 16.37 11.56
N ASP A 240 6.61 16.44 10.23
CA ASP A 240 6.31 15.29 9.37
C ASP A 240 7.36 14.19 9.58
N THR A 241 8.64 14.57 9.63
CA THR A 241 9.74 13.62 9.87
C THR A 241 9.64 12.99 11.25
N LEU A 242 9.32 13.77 12.28
CA LEU A 242 9.08 13.26 13.62
C LEU A 242 7.89 12.30 13.65
N ALA A 243 6.80 12.62 12.98
CA ALA A 243 5.62 11.77 12.90
C ALA A 243 5.95 10.41 12.28
N VAL A 244 6.73 10.38 11.19
CA VAL A 244 7.18 9.11 10.59
C VAL A 244 8.08 8.33 11.54
N LEU A 245 9.05 8.96 12.21
CA LEU A 245 9.91 8.27 13.18
C LEU A 245 9.11 7.67 14.35
N GLN A 246 8.12 8.40 14.86
CA GLN A 246 7.22 7.89 15.90
C GLN A 246 6.33 6.75 15.41
N SER A 247 5.86 6.82 14.15
CA SER A 247 5.12 5.73 13.51
C SER A 247 5.98 4.48 13.31
N LEU A 248 7.24 4.62 12.90
CA LEU A 248 8.19 3.51 12.79
C LEU A 248 8.44 2.85 14.17
N GLN A 249 8.59 3.66 15.22
CA GLN A 249 8.72 3.16 16.59
C GLN A 249 7.44 2.41 17.02
N ARG A 250 6.27 3.01 16.81
CA ARG A 250 4.97 2.39 17.13
C ARG A 250 4.81 1.04 16.42
N ALA A 251 5.24 0.93 15.17
CA ALA A 251 5.19 -0.29 14.38
C ALA A 251 6.25 -1.34 14.76
N SER A 252 7.19 -1.03 15.67
CA SER A 252 8.31 -1.90 16.02
C SER A 252 9.10 -2.33 14.79
N VAL A 253 9.51 -1.40 13.93
CA VAL A 253 10.27 -1.75 12.72
C VAL A 253 11.67 -2.28 13.05
N ALA A 254 12.14 -3.23 12.24
CA ALA A 254 13.47 -3.80 12.36
C ALA A 254 14.51 -2.89 11.67
N THR A 255 15.33 -2.22 12.46
CA THR A 255 16.46 -1.38 12.03
C THR A 255 17.46 -1.28 13.19
N ASP A 256 18.73 -1.01 12.91
CA ASP A 256 19.76 -0.83 13.92
C ASP A 256 20.34 0.59 13.82
N PRO A 257 19.94 1.51 14.72
CA PRO A 257 20.44 2.89 14.73
C PRO A 257 21.95 3.05 14.91
N SER A 258 22.65 1.98 15.31
CA SER A 258 24.11 1.97 15.45
C SER A 258 24.84 1.45 14.21
N ASN A 259 24.12 0.87 13.25
CA ASN A 259 24.73 0.27 12.07
C ASN A 259 24.85 1.29 10.91
N PRO A 260 26.09 1.64 10.49
CA PRO A 260 26.32 2.64 9.44
C PRO A 260 25.92 2.16 8.04
N GLU A 261 25.68 0.87 7.81
CA GLU A 261 25.12 0.37 6.55
C GLU A 261 23.71 0.90 6.32
N ILE A 262 22.93 1.10 7.38
CA ILE A 262 21.49 1.37 7.30
C ILE A 262 21.05 2.63 8.03
N VAL A 263 21.91 3.24 8.85
CA VAL A 263 21.60 4.49 9.55
C VAL A 263 22.77 5.47 9.49
N LYS A 264 22.46 6.72 9.14
CA LYS A 264 23.36 7.87 9.22
C LYS A 264 22.63 9.00 9.92
N LEU A 265 23.24 9.59 10.95
CA LEU A 265 22.67 10.69 11.74
C LEU A 265 23.77 11.73 12.00
N THR A 266 23.93 12.73 11.12
CA THR A 266 25.03 13.71 11.21
C THR A 266 24.63 15.05 11.79
N SER A 267 23.43 15.53 11.48
CA SER A 267 23.07 16.95 11.65
C SER A 267 21.56 17.18 11.64
N GLY A 268 21.13 18.40 11.98
CA GLY A 268 19.72 18.78 12.03
C GLY A 268 19.11 18.73 13.44
N PRO A 269 17.77 18.81 13.56
CA PRO A 269 17.10 18.92 14.84
C PRO A 269 17.38 17.71 15.75
N SER A 270 17.85 17.97 16.97
CA SER A 270 18.24 16.94 17.93
C SER A 270 17.09 15.99 18.29
N GLU A 271 15.85 16.49 18.27
CA GLU A 271 14.65 15.69 18.49
C GLU A 271 14.49 14.56 17.47
N LEU A 272 14.78 14.82 16.18
CA LEU A 272 14.72 13.80 15.12
C LEU A 272 15.80 12.73 15.32
N THR A 273 17.03 13.17 15.62
CA THR A 273 18.13 12.25 15.95
C THR A 273 17.80 11.40 17.18
N ASN A 274 17.18 11.99 18.20
CA ASN A 274 16.78 11.27 19.41
C ASN A 274 15.69 10.25 19.09
N ALA A 275 14.68 10.60 18.30
CA ALA A 275 13.62 9.69 17.88
C ALA A 275 14.18 8.53 17.02
N ALA A 276 15.05 8.81 16.05
CA ALA A 276 15.71 7.79 15.24
C ALA A 276 16.53 6.80 16.08
N LYS A 277 17.23 7.28 17.11
CA LYS A 277 17.99 6.43 18.06
C LYS A 277 17.11 5.53 18.94
N GLN A 278 15.80 5.74 19.01
CA GLN A 278 14.87 4.86 19.74
C GLN A 278 14.28 3.74 18.88
N LEU A 279 14.57 3.71 17.57
CA LEU A 279 14.16 2.62 16.68
C LEU A 279 14.95 1.33 16.98
N GLY A 280 14.55 0.22 16.36
CA GLY A 280 15.20 -1.08 16.57
C GLY A 280 14.82 -1.76 17.89
N ARG A 281 13.62 -1.46 18.40
CA ARG A 281 13.07 -2.03 19.64
C ARG A 281 11.60 -2.36 19.47
N GLN A 282 11.16 -3.45 20.07
CA GLN A 282 9.73 -3.76 20.15
C GLN A 282 9.04 -2.91 21.20
N VAL A 283 7.88 -2.36 20.86
CA VAL A 283 6.98 -1.68 21.79
C VAL A 283 5.79 -2.57 22.15
N LYS A 284 5.20 -2.33 23.33
CA LYS A 284 4.06 -3.11 23.85
C LYS A 284 2.74 -2.34 23.80
N ASP A 285 2.72 -1.19 23.13
CA ASP A 285 1.51 -0.40 22.94
C ASP A 285 0.43 -1.20 22.22
N VAL A 286 -0.82 -1.01 22.63
CA VAL A 286 -1.99 -1.58 21.95
C VAL A 286 -2.76 -0.56 21.12
N GLU A 287 -2.46 0.73 21.28
CA GLU A 287 -3.15 1.79 20.53
C GLU A 287 -2.49 2.08 19.19
N PRO A 288 -3.25 2.20 18.09
CA PRO A 288 -2.70 2.68 16.83
C PRO A 288 -2.30 4.15 16.94
N LEU A 289 -1.20 4.54 16.31
CA LEU A 289 -0.83 5.95 16.17
C LEU A 289 -1.41 6.49 14.86
N LEU A 290 -2.11 7.62 14.94
CA LEU A 290 -2.63 8.34 13.79
C LEU A 290 -1.87 9.67 13.67
N SER A 291 -1.40 9.98 12.47
CA SER A 291 -0.70 11.23 12.17
C SER A 291 -1.17 11.79 10.84
N GLN A 292 -1.00 13.09 10.67
CA GLN A 292 -1.34 13.80 9.45
C GLN A 292 -0.09 14.54 8.97
N LEU A 293 0.32 14.27 7.74
CA LEU A 293 1.48 14.91 7.13
C LEU A 293 1.07 16.25 6.51
N SER A 294 1.98 17.21 6.48
CA SER A 294 1.70 18.55 5.98
C SER A 294 1.42 18.58 4.47
N ILE A 295 1.94 17.62 3.71
CA ILE A 295 1.72 17.47 2.27
C ILE A 295 0.25 17.22 1.94
N ARG A 296 -0.22 17.91 0.89
CA ARG A 296 -1.58 17.81 0.37
C ARG A 296 -1.65 16.93 -0.88
N THR A 297 -2.66 16.10 -0.94
CA THR A 297 -3.18 15.47 -2.16
C THR A 297 -4.07 16.47 -2.92
N SER A 298 -4.78 16.01 -3.95
CA SER A 298 -5.77 16.84 -4.64
C SER A 298 -6.98 17.24 -3.77
N GLN A 299 -7.26 16.51 -2.69
CA GLN A 299 -8.46 16.72 -1.86
C GLN A 299 -8.17 16.96 -0.38
N SER A 300 -7.08 16.42 0.18
CA SER A 300 -6.80 16.49 1.63
C SER A 300 -5.31 16.41 1.92
N GLN A 301 -4.94 16.15 3.17
CA GLN A 301 -3.58 15.80 3.57
C GLN A 301 -3.39 14.28 3.56
N VAL A 302 -2.14 13.84 3.49
CA VAL A 302 -1.80 12.41 3.64
C VAL A 302 -1.90 12.03 5.13
N HIS A 303 -2.66 10.98 5.44
CA HIS A 303 -2.72 10.45 6.79
C HIS A 303 -1.80 9.23 6.91
N LEU A 304 -1.20 9.05 8.07
CA LEU A 304 -0.34 7.93 8.42
C LEU A 304 -0.93 7.20 9.62
N ILE A 305 -1.14 5.90 9.47
CA ILE A 305 -1.57 5.02 10.55
C ILE A 305 -0.42 4.05 10.84
N ALA A 306 -0.01 3.93 12.10
CA ALA A 306 0.90 2.90 12.55
C ALA A 306 0.19 1.93 13.49
N LYS A 307 0.09 0.68 13.05
CA LYS A 307 -0.39 -0.42 13.88
C LYS A 307 0.77 -0.91 14.77
N PRO A 308 0.61 -0.99 16.10
CA PRO A 308 1.60 -1.67 16.93
C PRO A 308 1.41 -3.19 16.90
N SER A 309 2.47 -3.91 17.26
CA SER A 309 2.50 -5.37 17.26
C SER A 309 1.64 -6.01 18.35
N ALA A 310 1.46 -5.34 19.50
CA ALA A 310 0.62 -5.87 20.57
C ALA A 310 -0.89 -5.69 20.32
N LEU A 311 -1.29 -4.89 19.32
CA LEU A 311 -2.67 -4.79 18.87
C LEU A 311 -3.03 -5.99 17.98
N ASN A 312 -3.45 -7.10 18.60
CA ASN A 312 -3.72 -8.39 17.97
C ASN A 312 -5.03 -8.45 17.17
N VAL A 313 -5.14 -7.63 16.11
CA VAL A 313 -6.33 -7.52 15.25
C VAL A 313 -5.98 -7.64 13.76
N PRO A 314 -6.91 -8.08 12.89
CA PRO A 314 -6.72 -8.03 11.44
C PRO A 314 -6.43 -6.61 10.94
N PRO A 315 -5.31 -6.39 10.22
CA PRO A 315 -4.83 -5.04 9.89
C PRO A 315 -5.80 -4.23 9.02
N TRP A 316 -6.38 -4.83 7.99
CA TRP A 316 -7.26 -4.11 7.07
C TRP A 316 -8.63 -3.80 7.67
N HIS A 317 -9.10 -4.63 8.60
CA HIS A 317 -10.27 -4.32 9.42
C HIS A 317 -9.96 -3.16 10.37
N MET A 318 -8.77 -3.12 10.99
CA MET A 318 -8.36 -1.97 11.82
C MET A 318 -8.39 -0.68 11.01
N VAL A 319 -7.82 -0.67 9.79
CA VAL A 319 -7.85 0.51 8.91
C VAL A 319 -9.29 0.91 8.57
N SER A 320 -10.14 -0.05 8.18
CA SER A 320 -11.57 0.21 7.93
C SER A 320 -12.28 0.79 9.15
N SER A 321 -11.96 0.31 10.36
CA SER A 321 -12.51 0.83 11.61
C SER A 321 -12.03 2.24 11.95
N LEU A 322 -10.73 2.52 11.82
CA LEU A 322 -10.18 3.84 12.13
C LEU A 322 -10.69 4.91 11.17
N LEU A 323 -10.77 4.57 9.87
CA LEU A 323 -11.24 5.47 8.83
C LEU A 323 -12.77 5.51 8.71
N GLN A 324 -13.46 4.52 9.27
CA GLN A 324 -14.90 4.30 9.11
C GLN A 324 -15.34 4.24 7.64
N VAL A 325 -14.55 3.57 6.79
CA VAL A 325 -14.86 3.34 5.37
C VAL A 325 -14.79 1.84 5.04
N PRO A 326 -15.64 1.33 4.13
CA PRO A 326 -15.46 -0.01 3.57
C PRO A 326 -14.29 0.00 2.58
N LEU A 327 -13.52 -1.10 2.56
CA LEU A 327 -12.28 -1.21 1.78
C LEU A 327 -12.32 -2.40 0.83
N ARG A 328 -11.72 -2.22 -0.35
CA ARG A 328 -11.31 -3.32 -1.23
C ARG A 328 -9.78 -3.37 -1.29
N THR A 329 -9.20 -4.51 -0.94
CA THR A 329 -7.77 -4.66 -0.67
C THR A 329 -7.09 -5.65 -1.63
N ALA A 330 -5.82 -5.43 -1.96
CA ALA A 330 -4.94 -6.33 -2.69
C ALA A 330 -3.63 -6.45 -1.91
N THR A 331 -3.40 -7.58 -1.23
CA THR A 331 -2.53 -7.57 -0.05
C THR A 331 -1.51 -8.68 0.08
N TRP A 332 -1.44 -9.66 -0.84
CA TRP A 332 -0.89 -11.00 -0.59
C TRP A 332 -1.90 -11.82 0.22
N TRP A 333 -2.71 -12.60 -0.49
CA TRP A 333 -3.67 -13.52 0.11
C TRP A 333 -3.14 -14.96 0.08
N ALA A 334 -2.72 -15.49 1.23
CA ALA A 334 -2.18 -16.84 1.38
C ALA A 334 -2.36 -17.36 2.82
N HIS A 335 -2.24 -18.67 3.03
CA HIS A 335 -2.43 -19.27 4.34
C HIS A 335 -1.47 -18.68 5.42
N PRO A 336 -1.95 -18.37 6.65
CA PRO A 336 -3.35 -18.35 7.07
C PRO A 336 -4.05 -17.11 6.49
N GLN A 337 -4.95 -17.32 5.53
CA GLN A 337 -5.59 -16.21 4.82
C GLN A 337 -6.79 -15.68 5.60
N ILE A 338 -6.98 -14.36 5.57
CA ILE A 338 -8.21 -13.74 6.04
C ILE A 338 -9.13 -13.52 4.83
N ASN A 339 -10.33 -14.09 4.91
CA ASN A 339 -11.38 -13.96 3.90
C ASN A 339 -12.05 -12.58 3.92
N SER A 340 -12.83 -12.28 2.88
CA SER A 340 -13.64 -11.06 2.83
C SER A 340 -14.66 -11.06 3.97
N THR A 341 -15.07 -9.89 4.46
CA THR A 341 -16.07 -9.76 5.53
C THR A 341 -17.09 -8.71 5.19
N LYS A 342 -18.37 -8.98 5.45
CA LYS A 342 -19.48 -8.06 5.16
C LYS A 342 -19.50 -6.88 6.14
N LYS A 343 -20.27 -5.85 5.81
CA LYS A 343 -20.60 -4.77 6.75
C LYS A 343 -21.12 -5.34 8.08
N ALA A 344 -20.74 -4.72 9.18
CA ALA A 344 -21.08 -5.12 10.55
C ALA A 344 -20.54 -6.48 11.02
N PHE A 345 -19.71 -7.15 10.22
CA PHE A 345 -18.93 -8.27 10.70
C PHE A 345 -17.82 -7.76 11.62
N GLN A 346 -17.90 -8.07 12.91
CA GLN A 346 -16.82 -7.81 13.85
C GLN A 346 -15.98 -9.08 14.03
N PRO A 347 -14.65 -9.05 13.77
CA PRO A 347 -13.76 -10.16 14.07
C PRO A 347 -13.87 -10.58 15.55
N GLY A 348 -13.67 -11.86 15.86
CA GLY A 348 -13.48 -12.32 17.24
C GLY A 348 -12.14 -11.84 17.82
N CYS A 349 -11.11 -11.76 16.99
CA CYS A 349 -9.84 -11.09 17.31
C CYS A 349 -9.99 -9.57 17.12
N TRP A 350 -10.65 -8.93 18.08
CA TRP A 350 -10.96 -7.51 18.02
C TRP A 350 -10.72 -6.81 19.35
N HIS A 351 -10.13 -5.62 19.28
CA HIS A 351 -9.91 -4.79 20.46
C HIS A 351 -11.16 -3.95 20.74
N SER A 352 -11.63 -3.92 21.99
CA SER A 352 -12.89 -3.28 22.36
C SER A 352 -12.90 -1.76 22.19
N GLU A 353 -11.73 -1.13 22.17
CA GLU A 353 -11.61 0.33 21.98
C GLU A 353 -11.73 0.73 20.50
N LEU A 354 -11.59 -0.22 19.57
CA LEU A 354 -11.81 0.02 18.15
C LEU A 354 -13.30 -0.05 17.82
N LYS A 355 -13.78 0.93 17.05
CA LYS A 355 -15.12 0.88 16.45
C LYS A 355 -15.28 -0.41 15.63
N PRO A 356 -16.49 -0.93 15.42
CA PRO A 356 -16.70 -2.02 14.48
C PRO A 356 -16.17 -1.65 13.09
N PRO A 357 -15.48 -2.56 12.40
CA PRO A 357 -15.02 -2.32 11.04
C PRO A 357 -16.21 -2.34 10.07
N LEU A 358 -16.05 -1.67 8.93
CA LEU A 358 -16.97 -1.81 7.81
C LEU A 358 -16.54 -2.99 6.92
N GLU A 359 -17.16 -3.12 5.75
CA GLU A 359 -16.85 -4.20 4.82
C GLU A 359 -15.38 -4.16 4.39
N VAL A 360 -14.74 -5.33 4.36
CA VAL A 360 -13.39 -5.51 3.82
C VAL A 360 -13.44 -6.62 2.77
N GLN A 361 -13.32 -6.24 1.50
CA GLN A 361 -13.22 -7.17 0.37
C GLN A 361 -11.76 -7.44 0.04
N VAL A 362 -11.42 -8.69 -0.22
CA VAL A 362 -10.08 -9.06 -0.71
C VAL A 362 -10.14 -9.36 -2.20
N ALA A 363 -9.46 -8.54 -3.00
CA ALA A 363 -9.25 -8.79 -4.42
C ALA A 363 -8.27 -9.97 -4.60
N LEU A 364 -8.66 -10.96 -5.39
CA LEU A 364 -7.84 -12.12 -5.75
C LEU A 364 -7.16 -11.96 -7.11
N SER A 365 -7.68 -11.08 -7.96
CA SER A 365 -7.10 -10.72 -9.25
C SER A 365 -7.33 -9.23 -9.53
N GLY A 366 -6.50 -8.70 -10.42
CA GLY A 366 -6.56 -7.33 -10.90
C GLY A 366 -6.46 -7.29 -12.42
N GLN A 367 -6.70 -6.10 -12.99
CA GLN A 367 -6.63 -5.89 -14.42
C GLN A 367 -5.94 -4.57 -14.75
N TRP A 368 -5.11 -4.59 -15.80
CA TRP A 368 -4.50 -3.39 -16.33
C TRP A 368 -4.13 -3.57 -17.80
N ALA A 369 -4.43 -2.58 -18.64
CA ALA A 369 -4.14 -2.60 -20.07
C ALA A 369 -4.57 -3.91 -20.78
N GLY A 370 -5.76 -4.43 -20.44
CA GLY A 370 -6.32 -5.67 -20.99
C GLY A 370 -5.67 -6.97 -20.48
N LYS A 371 -4.74 -6.87 -19.51
CA LYS A 371 -4.11 -8.03 -18.88
C LYS A 371 -4.71 -8.28 -17.50
N THR A 372 -4.96 -9.55 -17.19
CA THR A 372 -5.35 -10.01 -15.85
C THR A 372 -4.13 -10.56 -15.12
N PHE A 373 -4.06 -10.34 -13.82
CA PHE A 373 -2.99 -10.85 -12.96
C PHE A 373 -3.50 -11.17 -11.56
N SER A 374 -2.81 -12.08 -10.87
CA SER A 374 -3.18 -12.54 -9.53
C SER A 374 -2.70 -11.60 -8.42
N PHE A 375 -3.55 -11.45 -7.39
CA PHE A 375 -3.20 -10.86 -6.09
C PHE A 375 -2.99 -11.91 -4.98
N ARG A 376 -3.02 -13.20 -5.33
CA ARG A 376 -2.71 -14.29 -4.40
C ARG A 376 -1.22 -14.29 -4.03
N GLY A 377 -0.94 -14.71 -2.81
CA GLY A 377 0.42 -14.79 -2.30
C GLY A 377 1.06 -16.15 -2.56
N LEU A 378 2.05 -16.20 -3.46
CA LEU A 378 2.82 -17.39 -3.83
C LEU A 378 4.23 -16.97 -4.27
N ALA A 379 5.19 -17.88 -4.21
CA ALA A 379 6.51 -17.69 -4.84
C ALA A 379 6.46 -18.12 -6.31
N SER A 380 5.60 -17.48 -7.12
CA SER A 380 5.39 -17.83 -8.54
C SER A 380 5.19 -16.61 -9.43
N PRO A 381 5.49 -16.68 -10.74
CA PRO A 381 5.35 -15.54 -11.67
C PRO A 381 3.98 -14.87 -11.68
N ASP A 382 2.90 -15.57 -11.32
CA ASP A 382 1.55 -15.02 -11.18
C ASP A 382 1.14 -14.86 -9.69
N ALA A 383 1.87 -14.02 -8.97
CA ALA A 383 1.63 -13.78 -7.55
C ALA A 383 1.89 -12.33 -7.14
N ASN A 384 1.67 -12.03 -5.86
CA ASN A 384 1.66 -10.67 -5.35
C ASN A 384 2.24 -10.50 -3.93
N HIS A 385 2.99 -9.41 -3.77
CA HIS A 385 3.43 -8.80 -2.53
C HIS A 385 2.86 -7.39 -2.29
N ALA A 386 2.26 -6.76 -3.31
CA ALA A 386 1.67 -5.43 -3.16
C ALA A 386 0.55 -5.45 -2.12
N LYS A 387 0.40 -4.32 -1.43
CA LYS A 387 -0.44 -4.14 -0.25
C LYS A 387 -1.10 -2.77 -0.34
N MET A 388 -2.22 -2.76 -1.03
CA MET A 388 -2.93 -1.55 -1.39
C MET A 388 -4.43 -1.75 -1.26
N ALA A 389 -5.18 -0.68 -1.06
CA ALA A 389 -6.62 -0.71 -1.05
C ALA A 389 -7.22 0.60 -1.57
N HIS A 390 -8.50 0.55 -1.88
CA HIS A 390 -9.32 1.75 -2.09
C HIS A 390 -10.63 1.66 -1.28
N SER A 391 -11.19 2.83 -0.95
CA SER A 391 -12.52 2.94 -0.35
C SER A 391 -13.62 2.48 -1.31
N MET A 392 -14.76 2.04 -0.78
CA MET A 392 -15.93 1.63 -1.59
C MET A 392 -17.16 2.54 -1.42
N ASP A 393 -17.09 3.60 -0.60
CA ASP A 393 -18.23 4.47 -0.24
C ASP A 393 -18.15 5.89 -0.82
N GLY A 394 -17.30 6.11 -1.82
CA GLY A 394 -17.14 7.42 -2.47
C GLY A 394 -16.27 8.42 -1.70
N SER A 395 -15.66 8.01 -0.58
CA SER A 395 -14.68 8.83 0.15
C SER A 395 -13.38 9.09 -0.61
N ASN A 396 -13.13 8.35 -1.70
CA ASN A 396 -11.98 8.46 -2.60
C ASN A 396 -10.64 8.24 -1.89
N LEU A 397 -10.59 7.31 -0.94
CA LEU A 397 -9.37 6.96 -0.22
C LEU A 397 -8.59 5.88 -0.97
N ALA A 398 -7.30 6.11 -1.18
CA ALA A 398 -6.29 5.12 -1.51
C ALA A 398 -5.47 4.80 -0.26
N VAL A 399 -5.20 3.52 0.01
CA VAL A 399 -4.39 3.07 1.16
C VAL A 399 -3.22 2.25 0.65
N LEU A 400 -2.01 2.57 1.11
CA LEU A 400 -0.74 1.91 0.76
C LEU A 400 -0.11 1.42 2.05
N ALA A 401 0.33 0.17 2.11
CA ALA A 401 0.54 -0.50 3.39
C ALA A 401 1.73 -1.46 3.46
N ASP A 402 2.20 -1.68 4.68
CA ASP A 402 3.22 -2.68 5.00
C ASP A 402 2.64 -4.10 5.12
N MET A 403 1.38 -4.21 5.56
CA MET A 403 0.83 -5.45 6.11
C MET A 403 -0.12 -6.16 5.16
N ASN A 404 0.09 -7.47 4.99
CA ASN A 404 -0.79 -8.30 4.17
C ASN A 404 -2.05 -8.73 4.93
N GLN A 405 -2.93 -9.49 4.29
CA GLN A 405 -4.17 -10.01 4.88
C GLN A 405 -4.02 -11.49 5.28
N GLN A 406 -2.95 -11.78 6.03
CA GLN A 406 -2.73 -13.07 6.68
C GLN A 406 -2.92 -12.95 8.20
N GLY A 407 -3.51 -13.95 8.81
CA GLY A 407 -3.85 -13.96 10.23
C GLY A 407 -5.12 -14.73 10.46
N MET A 408 -5.92 -14.31 11.44
CA MET A 408 -7.20 -14.95 11.74
C MET A 408 -8.27 -13.92 12.13
N LEU A 409 -9.52 -14.26 11.86
CA LEU A 409 -10.66 -13.44 12.25
C LEU A 409 -11.09 -13.68 13.70
N SER A 410 -10.91 -14.90 14.22
CA SER A 410 -11.31 -15.28 15.58
C SER A 410 -10.27 -16.23 16.15
N ASP A 411 -10.12 -16.23 17.47
CA ASP A 411 -9.25 -17.18 18.18
C ASP A 411 -9.72 -18.62 17.89
N ASP A 412 -8.76 -19.49 17.58
CA ASP A 412 -8.97 -20.90 17.27
C ASP A 412 -8.52 -21.82 18.43
N GLY A 413 -8.08 -21.23 19.55
CA GLY A 413 -7.52 -21.94 20.69
C GLY A 413 -6.08 -22.42 20.49
N SER A 414 -5.41 -22.01 19.40
CA SER A 414 -3.98 -22.24 19.19
C SER A 414 -3.14 -21.42 20.18
N LYS A 415 -1.85 -21.74 20.29
CA LYS A 415 -0.94 -21.03 21.21
C LYS A 415 -0.74 -19.57 20.82
N GLU A 416 -0.69 -19.32 19.51
CA GLU A 416 -0.55 -18.00 18.94
C GLU A 416 -1.86 -17.21 19.07
N GLY A 417 -3.02 -17.88 19.01
CA GLY A 417 -4.34 -17.27 19.05
C GLY A 417 -4.39 -16.02 18.17
N CYS A 418 -5.05 -14.97 18.65
CA CYS A 418 -5.18 -13.72 17.91
C CYS A 418 -3.87 -13.01 17.53
N SER A 419 -2.70 -13.41 18.03
CA SER A 419 -1.41 -12.84 17.63
C SER A 419 -0.81 -13.45 16.35
N THR A 420 -1.46 -14.46 15.75
CA THR A 420 -0.93 -15.17 14.58
C THR A 420 -0.71 -14.27 13.36
N SER A 421 0.39 -14.51 12.64
CA SER A 421 0.77 -13.82 11.40
C SER A 421 0.71 -12.29 11.51
N GLN A 422 -0.04 -11.57 10.66
CA GLN A 422 -0.07 -10.11 10.68
C GLN A 422 -0.87 -9.54 11.83
N ASN A 423 -1.74 -10.32 12.48
CA ASN A 423 -2.51 -9.80 13.59
C ASN A 423 -1.58 -9.33 14.72
N GLY A 424 -0.53 -10.09 15.05
CA GLY A 424 0.45 -9.75 16.09
C GLY A 424 1.71 -9.02 15.60
N ARG A 425 1.65 -8.36 14.44
CA ARG A 425 2.76 -7.58 13.89
C ARG A 425 2.39 -6.11 13.74
N GLY A 426 3.39 -5.24 13.76
CA GLY A 426 3.21 -3.82 13.45
C GLY A 426 3.44 -3.49 11.98
N GLY A 427 3.04 -2.29 11.57
CA GLY A 427 3.25 -1.78 10.22
C GLY A 427 2.56 -0.44 9.97
N LEU A 428 2.95 0.21 8.88
CA LEU A 428 2.47 1.51 8.44
C LEU A 428 1.42 1.41 7.34
N PHE A 429 0.50 2.38 7.33
CA PHE A 429 -0.48 2.61 6.28
C PHE A 429 -0.52 4.09 5.94
N PHE A 430 -0.22 4.42 4.69
CA PHE A 430 -0.42 5.76 4.14
C PHE A 430 -1.80 5.82 3.49
N VAL A 431 -2.59 6.82 3.88
CA VAL A 431 -3.96 7.03 3.40
C VAL A 431 -4.00 8.36 2.65
N LEU A 432 -4.35 8.30 1.37
CA LEU A 432 -4.44 9.44 0.48
C LEU A 432 -5.89 9.61 0.07
N GLN A 433 -6.48 10.77 0.35
CA GLN A 433 -7.77 11.13 -0.25
C GLN A 433 -7.50 11.81 -1.60
N ASP A 434 -7.67 11.06 -2.69
CA ASP A 434 -7.33 11.53 -4.02
C ASP A 434 -8.15 10.77 -5.06
N SER A 435 -9.06 11.47 -5.76
CA SER A 435 -9.97 10.84 -6.72
C SER A 435 -9.26 10.18 -7.89
N THR A 436 -8.17 10.78 -8.40
CA THR A 436 -7.45 10.23 -9.56
C THR A 436 -6.70 8.95 -9.18
N LEU A 437 -5.98 8.95 -8.06
CA LEU A 437 -5.31 7.75 -7.56
C LEU A 437 -6.33 6.68 -7.16
N HIS A 438 -7.42 7.07 -6.49
CA HIS A 438 -8.51 6.19 -6.10
C HIS A 438 -9.12 5.49 -7.33
N ASP A 439 -9.49 6.23 -8.38
CA ASP A 439 -10.10 5.67 -9.58
C ASP A 439 -9.13 4.74 -10.32
N GLY A 440 -7.84 5.07 -10.32
CA GLY A 440 -6.79 4.21 -10.84
C GLY A 440 -6.70 2.88 -10.07
N LEU A 441 -6.68 2.93 -8.73
CA LEU A 441 -6.69 1.71 -7.90
C LEU A 441 -8.00 0.93 -8.04
N ALA A 442 -9.14 1.60 -8.10
CA ALA A 442 -10.43 0.95 -8.29
C ALA A 442 -10.45 0.14 -9.60
N LYS A 443 -9.94 0.71 -10.69
CA LYS A 443 -9.75 0.00 -11.97
C LYS A 443 -8.78 -1.17 -11.85
N LEU A 444 -7.63 -0.95 -11.21
CA LEU A 444 -6.59 -1.96 -11.01
C LEU A 444 -7.11 -3.18 -10.23
N LEU A 445 -7.99 -2.96 -9.25
CA LEU A 445 -8.48 -3.98 -8.32
C LEU A 445 -9.83 -4.62 -8.73
N THR A 446 -10.34 -4.40 -9.94
CA THR A 446 -11.67 -4.86 -10.40
C THR A 446 -11.92 -6.38 -10.47
N GLY A 447 -10.90 -7.23 -10.24
CA GLY A 447 -11.00 -8.67 -10.44
C GLY A 447 -11.80 -9.45 -9.38
N ASP A 448 -11.51 -10.74 -9.29
CA ASP A 448 -12.21 -11.69 -8.41
C ASP A 448 -12.11 -11.27 -6.93
N THR A 449 -13.05 -11.74 -6.12
CA THR A 449 -13.10 -11.44 -4.69
C THR A 449 -13.02 -12.73 -3.89
N ALA A 450 -12.26 -12.74 -2.78
CA ALA A 450 -12.20 -13.88 -1.89
C ALA A 450 -13.58 -14.13 -1.25
N ASP A 451 -13.85 -15.40 -0.91
CA ASP A 451 -15.09 -15.79 -0.23
C ASP A 451 -15.33 -14.95 1.03
N TYR A 452 -16.60 -14.76 1.36
CA TYR A 452 -16.97 -14.07 2.60
C TYR A 452 -16.92 -15.04 3.79
N ALA A 453 -16.31 -14.60 4.89
CA ALA A 453 -16.38 -15.28 6.16
C ALA A 453 -17.86 -15.44 6.59
N GLY A 454 -18.25 -16.66 6.99
CA GLY A 454 -19.63 -17.00 7.32
C GLY A 454 -20.51 -17.40 6.13
N GLY A 455 -19.95 -17.58 4.93
CA GLY A 455 -20.65 -18.08 3.74
C GLY A 455 -21.11 -16.98 2.77
N SER A 456 -21.20 -17.36 1.50
CA SER A 456 -21.63 -16.47 0.41
C SER A 456 -23.03 -15.90 0.71
N PRO A 457 -23.30 -14.62 0.42
CA PRO A 457 -24.67 -14.12 0.46
C PRO A 457 -25.54 -15.00 -0.43
N SER A 458 -26.65 -15.50 0.12
CA SER A 458 -27.79 -15.90 -0.72
C SER A 458 -28.09 -14.71 -1.63
N PRO A 459 -28.25 -14.89 -2.96
CA PRO A 459 -28.48 -13.78 -3.88
C PRO A 459 -29.62 -12.91 -3.33
N SER A 460 -29.31 -11.63 -3.13
CA SER A 460 -30.28 -10.63 -2.68
C SER A 460 -31.49 -10.67 -3.62
N PRO A 461 -32.74 -10.67 -3.10
CA PRO A 461 -33.91 -10.79 -3.94
C PRO A 461 -33.93 -9.64 -4.95
N SER A 462 -34.01 -9.99 -6.25
CA SER A 462 -34.22 -9.01 -7.32
C SER A 462 -35.45 -8.16 -7.01
N PRO A 463 -35.43 -6.84 -7.28
CA PRO A 463 -36.56 -5.96 -7.02
C PRO A 463 -37.77 -6.40 -7.84
N SER A 464 -38.89 -6.65 -7.14
CA SER A 464 -40.19 -6.99 -7.73
C SER A 464 -40.65 -5.89 -8.71
N PRO A 465 -40.98 -6.23 -9.97
CA PRO A 465 -41.74 -5.35 -10.84
C PRO A 465 -43.21 -5.29 -10.39
N SER A 466 -43.77 -4.07 -10.41
CA SER A 466 -45.18 -3.76 -10.14
C SER A 466 -46.13 -4.39 -11.19
N PRO A 467 -47.44 -4.52 -10.88
CA PRO A 467 -48.29 -5.60 -11.39
C PRO A 467 -48.95 -5.29 -12.74
N SER A 468 -49.10 -6.32 -13.56
CA SER A 468 -50.13 -6.42 -14.60
C SER A 468 -50.57 -7.88 -14.79
N PRO A 469 -51.79 -8.11 -15.29
CA PRO A 469 -52.69 -9.10 -14.74
C PRO A 469 -52.46 -10.55 -15.23
N SER A 470 -52.88 -11.45 -14.34
CA SER A 470 -52.89 -12.92 -14.40
C SER A 470 -53.32 -13.52 -15.75
N PRO A 471 -52.72 -14.67 -16.10
CA PRO A 471 -53.50 -15.91 -16.03
C PRO A 471 -52.84 -17.05 -15.25
N SER A 472 -53.73 -17.97 -14.84
CA SER A 472 -53.60 -19.14 -13.97
C SER A 472 -52.56 -20.22 -14.38
N PRO A 473 -52.24 -21.17 -13.48
CA PRO A 473 -50.90 -21.71 -13.31
C PRO A 473 -50.66 -23.03 -14.05
N SER A 474 -49.37 -23.30 -14.33
CA SER A 474 -48.87 -24.65 -14.60
C SER A 474 -47.71 -24.98 -13.64
N PRO A 475 -47.55 -26.26 -13.24
CA PRO A 475 -46.87 -26.63 -12.01
C PRO A 475 -45.34 -26.60 -12.12
N SER A 476 -44.73 -26.13 -11.04
CA SER A 476 -43.28 -26.12 -10.81
C SER A 476 -42.75 -27.55 -10.58
N PRO A 477 -41.63 -27.97 -11.19
CA PRO A 477 -41.03 -29.27 -10.92
C PRO A 477 -40.34 -29.28 -9.54
N SER A 478 -40.72 -30.26 -8.72
CA SER A 478 -40.11 -30.60 -7.44
C SER A 478 -38.63 -30.99 -7.55
N PRO A 479 -37.84 -30.87 -6.46
CA PRO A 479 -36.40 -31.14 -6.46
C PRO A 479 -36.17 -32.64 -6.66
N THR A 480 -35.54 -33.00 -7.78
CA THR A 480 -35.29 -34.39 -8.14
C THR A 480 -34.14 -34.99 -7.34
N GLY A 481 -34.45 -36.01 -6.53
CA GLY A 481 -33.59 -36.68 -5.55
C GLY A 481 -32.44 -37.53 -6.08
N CYS A 482 -31.76 -37.12 -7.16
CA CYS A 482 -30.58 -37.82 -7.68
C CYS A 482 -29.25 -37.32 -7.08
N GLY A 483 -29.26 -36.26 -6.27
CA GLY A 483 -28.08 -35.75 -5.55
C GLY A 483 -27.16 -34.82 -6.37
N GLY A 484 -27.18 -34.88 -7.70
CA GLY A 484 -26.54 -33.89 -8.56
C GLY A 484 -25.03 -34.08 -8.75
N ALA A 485 -24.33 -32.98 -9.05
CA ALA A 485 -22.90 -32.98 -9.34
C ALA A 485 -22.05 -33.38 -8.11
N GLY A 486 -20.98 -34.14 -8.32
CA GLY A 486 -20.07 -34.60 -7.26
C GLY A 486 -20.50 -35.90 -6.56
N VAL A 487 -21.71 -36.41 -6.81
CA VAL A 487 -22.17 -37.71 -6.29
C VAL A 487 -21.33 -38.84 -6.90
N LYS A 488 -20.88 -39.81 -6.09
CA LYS A 488 -20.10 -40.96 -6.57
C LYS A 488 -21.01 -41.99 -7.25
N TRP A 489 -20.49 -42.73 -8.22
CA TRP A 489 -21.28 -43.70 -9.00
C TRP A 489 -21.97 -44.75 -8.11
N ASN A 490 -21.27 -45.23 -7.07
CA ASN A 490 -21.77 -46.25 -6.15
C ASN A 490 -22.91 -45.76 -5.24
N THR A 491 -23.18 -44.45 -5.20
CA THR A 491 -24.30 -43.85 -4.48
C THR A 491 -25.46 -43.47 -5.40
N CYS A 492 -25.28 -43.55 -6.72
CA CYS A 492 -26.30 -43.27 -7.73
C CYS A 492 -27.21 -44.48 -7.97
N LYS A 493 -28.05 -44.81 -6.97
CA LYS A 493 -28.91 -46.01 -7.00
C LYS A 493 -30.41 -45.70 -7.02
N ALA A 494 -30.79 -44.43 -6.98
CA ALA A 494 -32.18 -44.03 -7.00
C ALA A 494 -32.80 -44.28 -8.39
N SER A 495 -34.02 -44.81 -8.41
CA SER A 495 -34.75 -45.09 -9.65
C SER A 495 -34.98 -43.80 -10.45
N GLY A 496 -34.71 -43.85 -11.76
CA GLY A 496 -34.81 -42.70 -12.65
C GLY A 496 -33.60 -41.76 -12.63
N CYS A 497 -32.49 -42.16 -11.99
CA CYS A 497 -31.23 -41.43 -11.99
C CYS A 497 -30.16 -42.17 -12.82
N LYS A 498 -29.32 -41.41 -13.52
CA LYS A 498 -28.15 -41.89 -14.26
C LYS A 498 -26.88 -41.20 -13.78
N TYR A 499 -25.82 -41.98 -13.61
CA TYR A 499 -24.50 -41.46 -13.23
C TYR A 499 -23.74 -40.98 -14.46
N VAL A 500 -23.36 -39.71 -14.52
CA VAL A 500 -22.57 -39.13 -15.62
C VAL A 500 -21.10 -39.06 -15.20
N LYS A 501 -20.19 -39.64 -16.02
CA LYS A 501 -18.73 -39.50 -15.86
C LYS A 501 -18.28 -38.10 -16.27
N LYS A 502 -17.14 -37.63 -15.73
CA LYS A 502 -16.62 -36.27 -15.99
C LYS A 502 -16.41 -35.99 -17.49
N GLU A 503 -15.93 -36.97 -18.23
CA GLU A 503 -15.73 -36.92 -19.68
C GLU A 503 -17.03 -36.74 -20.50
N ASN A 504 -18.17 -37.14 -19.94
CA ASN A 504 -19.48 -37.06 -20.60
C ASN A 504 -20.31 -35.86 -20.12
N ALA A 505 -19.79 -35.05 -19.19
CA ALA A 505 -20.56 -33.98 -18.54
C ALA A 505 -21.10 -32.95 -19.56
N GLU A 506 -20.27 -32.54 -20.50
CA GLU A 506 -20.64 -31.59 -21.56
C GLU A 506 -21.70 -32.17 -22.51
N ALA A 507 -21.50 -33.40 -22.99
CA ALA A 507 -22.43 -34.11 -23.87
C ALA A 507 -23.81 -34.32 -23.21
N CYS A 508 -23.81 -34.59 -21.90
CA CYS A 508 -25.03 -34.80 -21.12
C CYS A 508 -25.67 -33.50 -20.61
N GLY A 509 -25.02 -32.35 -20.79
CA GLY A 509 -25.53 -31.03 -20.39
C GLY A 509 -25.50 -30.77 -18.89
N VAL A 510 -24.52 -31.34 -18.17
CA VAL A 510 -24.40 -31.25 -16.70
C VAL A 510 -23.05 -30.64 -16.30
N PRO A 511 -22.93 -30.01 -15.11
CA PRO A 511 -21.75 -29.20 -14.74
C PRO A 511 -20.51 -30.02 -14.34
N GLY A 512 -20.58 -31.35 -14.34
CA GLY A 512 -19.48 -32.24 -13.96
C GLY A 512 -19.95 -33.68 -13.81
N TYR A 513 -19.09 -34.54 -13.27
CA TYR A 513 -19.52 -35.90 -12.92
C TYR A 513 -20.57 -35.86 -11.80
N GLY A 514 -21.49 -36.82 -11.76
CA GLY A 514 -22.52 -36.84 -10.73
C GLY A 514 -23.71 -37.71 -11.08
N CYS A 515 -24.77 -37.65 -10.28
CA CYS A 515 -25.98 -38.45 -10.46
C CYS A 515 -27.17 -37.54 -10.75
N PHE A 516 -27.79 -37.71 -11.92
CA PHE A 516 -28.79 -36.78 -12.44
C PHE A 516 -30.04 -37.54 -12.88
N PRO A 517 -31.22 -36.90 -12.85
CA PRO A 517 -32.43 -37.51 -13.40
C PRO A 517 -32.23 -37.83 -14.87
N GLU A 518 -32.60 -39.02 -15.31
CA GLU A 518 -32.47 -39.41 -16.71
C GLU A 518 -33.20 -38.43 -17.65
N LYS A 519 -34.35 -37.92 -17.22
CA LYS A 519 -35.16 -36.94 -17.96
C LYS A 519 -34.50 -35.56 -18.09
N SER A 520 -33.48 -35.25 -17.29
CA SER A 520 -32.78 -33.96 -17.37
C SER A 520 -31.53 -34.02 -18.24
N LEU A 521 -31.15 -35.19 -18.75
CA LEU A 521 -29.99 -35.35 -19.60
C LEU A 521 -30.33 -34.98 -21.05
N LYS A 522 -29.39 -34.31 -21.75
CA LYS A 522 -29.58 -33.93 -23.16
C LYS A 522 -29.69 -35.17 -24.06
N ALA A 523 -30.50 -35.06 -25.11
CA ALA A 523 -30.55 -36.04 -26.19
C ALA A 523 -29.16 -36.10 -26.87
N GLY A 524 -28.46 -37.22 -26.71
CA GLY A 524 -27.04 -37.38 -27.10
C GLY A 524 -26.09 -37.71 -25.94
N CYS A 525 -26.59 -37.74 -24.69
CA CYS A 525 -25.85 -38.32 -23.57
C CYS A 525 -25.60 -39.83 -23.85
N PRO A 526 -24.36 -40.32 -23.80
CA PRO A 526 -24.05 -41.73 -24.12
C PRO A 526 -24.87 -42.72 -23.28
N GLU A 527 -25.47 -43.73 -23.92
CA GLU A 527 -26.29 -44.75 -23.23
C GLU A 527 -25.45 -45.70 -22.35
N SER A 528 -24.17 -45.90 -22.70
CA SER A 528 -23.27 -46.83 -22.02
C SER A 528 -22.58 -46.19 -20.81
N LEU A 529 -23.35 -46.00 -19.74
CA LEU A 529 -22.82 -45.79 -18.39
C LEU A 529 -22.85 -47.16 -17.69
N GLU A 530 -21.73 -47.89 -17.76
CA GLU A 530 -21.44 -49.22 -17.18
C GLU A 530 -22.63 -50.01 -16.59
N GLU A 531 -23.10 -50.99 -17.36
CA GLU A 531 -23.91 -52.10 -16.86
C GLU A 531 -23.13 -52.95 -15.85
N ILE A 532 -23.85 -53.36 -14.81
CA ILE A 532 -23.42 -54.21 -13.70
C ILE A 532 -22.97 -55.58 -14.22
N HIS A 533 -21.77 -56.02 -13.85
CA HIS A 533 -21.51 -57.44 -13.60
C HIS A 533 -20.62 -57.65 -12.37
N LYS A 534 -21.30 -58.14 -11.32
CA LYS A 534 -20.84 -58.82 -10.08
C LYS A 534 -20.00 -58.03 -9.06
#